data_AF-A0A7T2W1Z3-F1
#
_entry.id   AF-A0A7T2W1Z3-F1
#
_cell.length_a   1.000
_cell.length_b   1.000
_cell.length_c   1.000
_cell.angle_alpha   90.00
_cell.angle_beta   90.00
_cell.angle_gamma   90.00
#
_symmetry.space_group_name_H-M   'P 1'
#
loop_
_entity.id
_entity.type
_entity.pdbx_description
1 polymer ?
#
loop_
_entity_poly.entity_id
_entity_poly.type
_entity_poly.pdbx_seq_one_letter_code
_entity_poly.pdbx_strand_id
1 'polypeptide(L)' 'MATSSRAIAPASPATGTPDPIQLHAQAHNALSMALHYLSQPHANVAGARIKAVQALAALRGLDLSMEG' A
#
# COMPACT_ATOMS: atom_id res chain seq x y z
N MET A 1 -16.54 -0.34 26.92
CA MET A 1 -15.25 -0.29 26.17
C MET A 1 -15.56 -0.59 24.71
N ALA A 2 -15.56 0.41 23.84
CA ALA A 2 -15.89 0.24 22.43
C ALA A 2 -14.62 -0.14 21.66
N THR A 3 -14.50 -1.40 21.26
CA THR A 3 -13.48 -1.81 20.30
C THR A 3 -13.89 -1.29 18.93
N SER A 4 -13.29 -0.17 18.54
CA SER A 4 -13.39 0.37 17.19
C SER A 4 -12.71 -0.63 16.24
N SER A 5 -13.51 -1.53 15.68
CA SER A 5 -13.09 -2.44 14.64
C SER A 5 -12.73 -1.58 13.42
N ARG A 6 -11.44 -1.25 13.27
CA ARG A 6 -10.90 -0.77 12.00
C ARG A 6 -10.98 -1.94 11.03
N ALA A 7 -12.16 -2.16 10.46
CA ALA A 7 -12.33 -2.96 9.28
C ALA A 7 -11.45 -2.30 8.20
N ILE A 8 -10.33 -2.94 7.90
CA ILE A 8 -9.66 -2.74 6.62
C ILE A 8 -10.67 -3.28 5.62
N ALA A 9 -11.45 -2.37 5.02
CA ALA A 9 -12.35 -2.75 3.94
C ALA A 9 -11.51 -3.57 2.94
N PRO A 10 -11.90 -4.81 2.61
CA PRO A 10 -11.32 -5.44 1.44
C PRO A 10 -11.58 -4.46 0.31
N ALA A 11 -10.53 -4.00 -0.37
CA ALA A 11 -10.69 -3.25 -1.59
C ALA A 11 -11.53 -4.13 -2.50
N SER A 12 -12.83 -3.81 -2.61
CA SER A 12 -13.71 -4.43 -3.60
C SER A 12 -12.96 -4.38 -4.93
N PRO A 13 -12.95 -5.44 -5.73
CA PRO A 13 -12.43 -5.34 -7.08
C PRO A 13 -13.33 -4.34 -7.79
N ALA A 14 -12.91 -3.08 -7.82
CA ALA A 14 -13.52 -2.09 -8.67
C ALA A 14 -13.25 -2.60 -10.08
N THR A 15 -14.25 -3.22 -10.69
CA THR A 15 -14.31 -3.49 -12.12
C THR A 15 -14.44 -2.13 -12.80
N GLY A 16 -13.34 -1.39 -12.82
CA GLY A 16 -13.23 0.00 -13.22
C GLY A 16 -11.80 0.41 -12.94
N THR A 17 -11.16 1.06 -13.90
CA THR A 17 -9.79 1.59 -13.82
C THR A 17 -9.43 1.97 -12.37
N PRO A 18 -8.36 1.38 -11.79
CA PRO A 18 -8.05 1.61 -10.39
C PRO A 18 -7.90 3.11 -10.15
N ASP A 19 -8.65 3.65 -9.19
CA ASP A 19 -8.66 5.08 -8.93
C ASP A 19 -7.23 5.54 -8.57
N PRO A 20 -6.67 6.52 -9.29
CA PRO A 20 -5.32 7.03 -9.03
C PRO A 20 -5.15 7.48 -7.56
N ILE A 21 -6.20 7.96 -6.90
CA ILE A 21 -6.16 8.34 -5.49
C ILE A 21 -5.92 7.10 -4.60
N GLN A 22 -6.59 5.99 -4.90
CA GLN A 22 -6.43 4.74 -4.16
C GLN A 22 -5.03 4.13 -4.38
N LEU A 23 -4.53 4.19 -5.60
CA LEU A 23 -3.17 3.73 -5.95
C LEU A 23 -2.09 4.55 -5.23
N HIS A 24 -2.24 5.88 -5.18
CA HIS A 24 -1.34 6.75 -4.45
C HIS A 24 -1.36 6.45 -2.93
N ALA A 25 -2.55 6.32 -2.34
CA ALA A 25 -2.69 5.97 -0.93
C ALA A 25 -2.08 4.60 -0.60
N GLN A 26 -2.25 3.62 -1.49
CA GLN A 26 -1.66 2.30 -1.35
C GLN A 26 -0.13 2.35 -1.40
N ALA A 27 0.46 3.10 -2.33
CA ALA A 27 1.90 3.29 -2.43
C ALA A 27 2.46 3.91 -1.14
N HIS A 28 1.84 4.98 -0.66
CA HIS A 28 2.26 5.67 0.56
C HIS A 28 2.19 4.78 1.81
N ASN A 29 1.10 4.02 1.97
CA ASN A 29 0.93 3.08 3.07
C ASN A 29 1.99 1.97 3.03
N ALA A 30 2.23 1.39 1.85
CA ALA A 30 3.22 0.34 1.68
C ALA A 30 4.66 0.82 1.98
N LEU A 31 5.03 2.04 1.57
CA LEU A 31 6.32 2.65 1.93
C LEU A 31 6.44 2.92 3.43
N SER A 32 5.39 3.44 4.04
CA SER A 32 5.36 3.69 5.49
C SER A 32 5.55 2.39 6.28
N MET A 33 4.93 1.29 5.83
CA MET A 33 5.14 -0.03 6.42
C MET A 33 6.56 -0.56 6.19
N ALA A 34 7.14 -0.35 5.02
CA ALA A 34 8.52 -0.76 4.73
C ALA A 34 9.52 -0.04 5.65
N LEU A 35 9.38 1.28 5.81
CA LEU A 35 10.18 2.06 6.75
C LEU A 35 9.97 1.60 8.18
N HIS A 36 8.73 1.37 8.59
CA HIS A 36 8.44 0.85 9.92
C HIS A 36 9.15 -0.49 10.20
N TYR A 37 9.15 -1.42 9.24
CA TYR A 37 9.85 -2.69 9.38
C TYR A 37 11.38 -2.56 9.44
N LEU A 38 11.95 -1.53 8.81
CA LEU A 38 13.38 -1.23 8.89
C LEU A 38 13.76 -0.52 10.20
N SER A 39 12.87 0.28 10.76
CA SER A 39 13.08 0.98 12.04
C SER A 39 12.94 0.09 13.27
N GLN A 40 12.52 -1.17 13.10
CA GLN A 40 12.43 -2.12 14.21
C GLN A 40 13.82 -2.63 14.62
N PRO A 41 14.08 -2.85 15.92
CA PRO A 41 15.38 -3.29 16.43
C PRO A 41 15.83 -4.65 15.89
N HIS A 42 14.89 -5.50 15.48
CA HIS A 42 15.14 -6.68 14.63
C HIS A 42 14.52 -6.43 13.26
N ALA A 43 15.26 -5.73 12.39
CA ALA A 43 14.74 -5.28 11.11
C ALA A 43 14.22 -6.45 10.27
N ASN A 44 12.93 -6.44 9.93
CA ASN A 44 12.32 -7.42 9.04
C ASN A 44 12.56 -7.01 7.59
N VAL A 45 13.79 -7.24 7.11
CA VAL A 45 14.24 -6.84 5.77
C VAL A 45 13.42 -7.51 4.67
N ALA A 46 13.03 -8.78 4.87
CA ALA A 46 12.20 -9.51 3.92
C ALA A 46 10.80 -8.89 3.79
N GLY A 47 10.15 -8.58 4.93
CA GLY A 47 8.85 -7.91 4.96
C GLY A 47 8.89 -6.48 4.40
N ALA A 48 9.96 -5.74 4.71
CA ALA A 48 10.19 -4.41 4.16
C ALA A 48 10.34 -4.44 2.63
N ARG A 49 11.11 -5.39 2.08
CA ARG A 49 11.28 -5.57 0.64
C ARG A 49 9.96 -5.86 -0.06
N ILE A 50 9.15 -6.77 0.47
CA ILE A 50 7.84 -7.10 -0.11
C ILE A 50 6.93 -5.86 -0.14
N LYS A 51 6.92 -5.07 0.95
CA LYS A 51 6.16 -3.82 1.01
C LYS A 51 6.67 -2.77 0.03
N ALA A 52 7.98 -2.64 -0.15
CA ALA A 52 8.56 -1.77 -1.16
C ALA A 52 8.16 -2.18 -2.59
N VAL A 53 8.13 -3.49 -2.90
CA VAL A 53 7.66 -4.01 -4.19
C VAL A 53 6.15 -3.72 -4.38
N GLN A 54 5.34 -3.87 -3.34
CA GLN A 54 3.91 -3.50 -3.39
C GLN A 54 3.72 -2.01 -3.68
N ALA A 55 4.54 -1.14 -3.07
CA ALA A 55 4.50 0.29 -3.36
C ALA A 55 4.89 0.58 -4.82
N LEU A 56 5.95 -0.06 -5.32
CA LEU A 56 6.39 0.12 -6.70
C LEU A 56 5.33 -0.31 -7.71
N ALA A 57 4.64 -1.43 -7.46
CA ALA A 57 3.54 -1.89 -8.30
C ALA A 57 2.37 -0.90 -8.30
N ALA A 58 2.02 -0.33 -7.15
CA ALA A 58 0.97 0.68 -7.04
C ALA A 58 1.34 1.99 -7.78
N LEU A 59 2.60 2.42 -7.69
CA LEU A 59 3.11 3.57 -8.45
C LEU A 59 3.09 3.33 -9.96
N ARG A 60 3.44 2.13 -10.41
CA ARG A 60 3.29 1.77 -11.84
C ARG A 60 1.83 1.76 -12.29
N GLY A 61 0.92 1.28 -11.45
CA GLY A 61 -0.51 1.37 -11.73
C GLY A 61 -0.99 2.82 -11.82
N LEU A 62 -0.43 3.70 -10.99
CA LEU A 62 -0.75 5.12 -10.97
C LEU A 62 -0.27 5.83 -12.24
N ASP A 63 0.96 5.57 -12.65
CA ASP A 63 1.57 6.06 -13.90
C ASP A 63 0.68 5.72 -15.10
N LEU A 64 0.36 4.42 -15.25
CA LEU A 64 -0.51 3.93 -16.31
C LEU A 64 -1.94 4.50 -16.26
N SER A 65 -2.45 4.84 -15.06
CA SER A 65 -3.75 5.47 -14.89
C SER A 65 -3.75 6.97 -15.24
N MET A 66 -2.58 7.61 -15.27
CA MET A 66 -2.43 9.03 -15.62
C MET A 66 -2.06 9.23 -17.09
N GLU A 67 -1.56 8.19 -17.77
CA GLU A 67 -1.21 8.19 -19.20
C GLU A 67 -2.41 7.95 -20.15
N GLY A 68 -3.63 7.78 -19.60
CA GLY A 68 -4.89 7.65 -20.36
C GLY A 68 -5.62 8.97 -20.56
#